data_AF-A0A096PDY9-F1
#
_entry.id   AF-A0A096PDY9-F1
#
_cell.length_a   1.000
_cell.length_b   1.000
_cell.length_c   1.000
_cell.angle_alpha   90.00
_cell.angle_beta   90.00
_cell.angle_gamma   90.00
#
_symmetry.space_group_name_H-M   'P 1'
#
loop_
_entity.id
_entity.type
_entity.pdbx_description
1 polymer ?
#
loop_
_entity_poly.entity_id
_entity_poly.type
_entity_poly.pdbx_seq_one_letter_code
_entity_poly.pdbx_strand_id
1 'polypeptide(L)'
;MPNISVLFTKRDIRAITNGDIHWLVAVKLARLSPRAYLYFSTFLWFDDFVASLPGAYSRTPQHQYERVMAFGRHKMQEIHIRTKREREELMQKSNAAAAVTPSGHVFGDDDLIAL
;
A
#
# COMPACT_ATOMS: atom_id res chain seq x y z
N MET A 1 -25.45 -9.49 2.94
CA MET A 1 -24.10 -9.95 3.31
C MET A 1 -23.14 -9.55 2.20
N PRO A 2 -22.02 -8.85 2.48
CA PRO A 2 -21.05 -8.52 1.43
C PRO A 2 -20.49 -9.81 0.82
N ASN A 3 -20.34 -9.81 -0.50
CA ASN A 3 -19.93 -10.98 -1.27
C ASN A 3 -18.43 -11.20 -1.07
N ILE A 4 -18.07 -12.04 -0.08
CA ILE A 4 -16.69 -12.29 0.34
C ILE A 4 -15.82 -12.77 -0.84
N SER A 5 -16.43 -13.43 -1.83
CA SER A 5 -15.82 -13.91 -3.07
C SER A 5 -15.23 -12.81 -3.97
N VAL A 6 -15.60 -11.53 -3.76
CA VAL A 6 -15.18 -10.40 -4.60
C VAL A 6 -14.12 -9.53 -3.92
N LEU A 7 -13.58 -9.95 -2.77
CA LEU A 7 -12.60 -9.13 -2.06
C LEU A 7 -11.34 -8.88 -2.90
N PHE A 8 -10.80 -9.92 -3.53
CA PHE A 8 -9.66 -9.83 -4.43
C PHE A 8 -10.10 -9.99 -5.88
N THR A 9 -9.84 -8.96 -6.68
CA THR A 9 -10.03 -9.02 -8.13
C THR A 9 -8.91 -9.83 -8.77
N LYS A 10 -9.06 -10.24 -10.03
CA LYS A 10 -7.98 -10.90 -10.79
C LYS A 10 -6.68 -10.08 -10.83
N ARG A 11 -6.78 -8.74 -10.84
CA ARG A 11 -5.62 -7.84 -10.79
C ARG A 11 -4.94 -7.88 -9.44
N ASP A 12 -5.72 -7.86 -8.35
CA ASP A 12 -5.20 -7.98 -7.00
C ASP A 12 -4.47 -9.33 -6.80
N ILE A 13 -5.05 -10.42 -7.28
CA ILE A 13 -4.43 -11.76 -7.18
C ILE A 13 -3.08 -11.78 -7.88
N ARG A 14 -2.98 -11.24 -9.11
CA ARG A 14 -1.70 -11.15 -9.83
C ARG A 14 -0.68 -10.28 -9.09
N ALA A 15 -1.12 -9.17 -8.52
CA ALA A 15 -0.27 -8.30 -7.71
C ALA A 15 0.28 -9.05 -6.49
N ILE A 16 -0.56 -9.83 -5.81
CA ILE A 16 -0.16 -10.67 -4.68
C ILE A 16 0.84 -11.74 -5.12
N THR A 17 0.55 -12.50 -6.18
CA THR A 17 1.42 -13.59 -6.64
C THR A 17 2.77 -13.09 -7.14
N ASN A 18 2.83 -11.89 -7.71
CA ASN A 18 4.06 -11.29 -8.22
C ASN A 18 4.83 -10.49 -7.16
N GLY A 19 4.26 -10.34 -5.95
CA GLY A 19 4.84 -9.52 -4.88
C GLY A 19 4.72 -7.99 -5.09
N ASP A 20 3.99 -7.54 -6.11
CA ASP A 20 3.76 -6.12 -6.42
C ASP A 20 2.60 -5.55 -5.59
N ILE A 21 2.80 -5.49 -4.27
CA ILE A 21 1.76 -5.09 -3.32
C ILE A 21 1.58 -3.58 -3.32
N HIS A 22 0.57 -3.09 -4.05
CA HIS A 22 0.14 -1.68 -4.01
C HIS A 22 -0.80 -1.38 -2.84
N TRP A 23 -1.02 -0.09 -2.57
CA TRP A 23 -1.73 0.40 -1.37
C TRP A 23 -3.09 -0.30 -1.12
N LEU A 24 -3.94 -0.39 -2.15
CA LEU A 24 -5.25 -1.00 -2.00
C LEU A 24 -5.18 -2.50 -1.64
N VAL A 25 -4.23 -3.25 -2.22
CA VAL A 25 -4.01 -4.66 -1.89
C VAL A 25 -3.50 -4.80 -0.46
N ALA A 26 -2.57 -3.94 -0.04
CA ALA A 26 -2.09 -3.91 1.34
C ALA A 26 -3.23 -3.68 2.35
N VAL A 27 -4.14 -2.74 2.05
CA VAL A 27 -5.33 -2.47 2.87
C VAL A 27 -6.28 -3.68 2.92
N LYS A 28 -6.52 -4.34 1.78
CA LYS A 28 -7.36 -5.55 1.73
C LYS A 28 -6.79 -6.69 2.57
N LEU A 29 -5.47 -6.90 2.52
CA LEU A 29 -4.77 -7.89 3.33
C LEU A 29 -4.80 -7.52 4.82
N ALA A 30 -4.60 -6.24 5.16
CA ALA A 30 -4.56 -5.74 6.55
C ALA A 30 -5.93 -5.68 7.24
N ARG A 31 -7.02 -5.79 6.47
CA ARG A 31 -8.42 -5.75 6.94
C ARG A 31 -9.21 -7.00 6.54
N LEU A 32 -8.50 -8.07 6.20
CA LEU A 32 -9.11 -9.36 5.89
C LEU A 32 -9.89 -9.83 7.12
N SER A 33 -11.16 -10.20 6.95
CA SER A 33 -11.91 -10.80 8.07
C SER A 33 -11.53 -12.28 8.23
N PRO A 34 -11.70 -12.89 9.42
CA PRO A 34 -11.44 -14.32 9.60
C PRO A 34 -12.24 -15.20 8.64
N ARG A 35 -13.50 -14.82 8.36
CA ARG A 35 -14.36 -15.53 7.40
C ARG A 35 -13.85 -15.41 5.97
N ALA A 36 -13.33 -14.24 5.58
CA ALA A 36 -12.73 -14.06 4.26
C ALA A 36 -11.42 -14.84 4.14
N TYR A 37 -10.60 -14.86 5.18
CA TYR A 37 -9.39 -15.68 5.23
C TYR A 37 -9.70 -17.15 5.00
N LEU A 38 -10.66 -17.72 5.74
CA LEU A 38 -11.06 -19.12 5.57
C LEU A 38 -11.59 -19.44 4.18
N TYR A 39 -12.27 -18.48 3.55
CA TYR A 39 -12.71 -18.62 2.17
C TYR A 39 -11.50 -18.67 1.21
N PHE A 40 -10.59 -17.71 1.33
CA PHE A 40 -9.43 -17.62 0.44
C PHE A 40 -8.38 -18.72 0.67
N SER A 41 -8.27 -19.26 1.88
CA SER A 41 -7.37 -20.39 2.19
C SER A 41 -7.74 -21.69 1.48
N THR A 42 -8.90 -21.77 0.82
CA THR A 42 -9.27 -22.90 -0.05
C THR A 42 -8.64 -22.83 -1.44
N PHE A 43 -8.08 -21.68 -1.83
CA PHE A 43 -7.48 -21.49 -3.14
C PHE A 43 -5.96 -21.64 -3.07
N LEU A 44 -5.39 -22.44 -3.98
CA LEU A 44 -3.96 -22.72 -4.05
C LEU A 44 -3.10 -21.44 -4.10
N TRP A 45 -3.51 -20.45 -4.91
CA TRP A 45 -2.75 -19.20 -5.03
C TRP A 45 -2.60 -18.45 -3.68
N PHE A 46 -3.60 -18.58 -2.79
CA PHE A 46 -3.56 -17.90 -1.50
C PHE A 46 -2.76 -18.70 -0.48
N ASP A 47 -2.80 -20.03 -0.57
CA ASP A 47 -1.94 -20.90 0.24
C ASP A 47 -0.46 -20.70 -0.12
N ASP A 48 -0.13 -20.65 -1.42
CA ASP A 48 1.20 -20.32 -1.93
C ASP A 48 1.67 -18.94 -1.43
N PHE A 49 0.77 -17.96 -1.44
CA PHE A 49 1.03 -16.64 -0.88
C PHE A 49 1.34 -16.71 0.62
N VAL A 50 0.52 -17.38 1.43
CA VAL A 50 0.75 -17.53 2.88
C VAL A 50 2.06 -18.25 3.17
N ALA A 51 2.42 -19.24 2.36
CA ALA A 51 3.69 -19.96 2.46
C ALA A 51 4.90 -19.07 2.10
N SER A 52 4.73 -18.14 1.15
CA SER A 52 5.77 -17.17 0.76
C SER A 52 6.04 -16.07 1.78
N LEU A 53 5.14 -15.88 2.76
CA LEU A 53 5.29 -14.83 3.76
C LEU A 53 6.53 -15.06 4.62
N PRO A 54 7.26 -13.99 4.99
CA PRO A 54 8.43 -14.11 5.86
C PRO A 54 8.06 -14.63 7.25
N GLY A 55 9.04 -15.24 7.93
CA GLY A 55 8.91 -15.80 9.27
C GLY A 55 8.62 -17.29 9.31
N ALA A 56 8.60 -17.86 10.53
CA ALA A 56 8.37 -19.29 10.73
C ALA A 56 6.97 -19.71 10.27
N TYR A 57 6.89 -20.79 9.50
CA TYR A 57 5.62 -21.37 9.10
C TYR A 57 4.92 -21.98 10.33
N SER A 58 3.72 -21.50 10.62
CA SER A 58 2.84 -22.08 11.63
C SER A 58 1.68 -22.80 10.94
N ARG A 59 1.33 -23.98 11.44
CA ARG A 59 0.20 -24.79 10.93
C ARG A 59 -1.15 -24.37 11.50
N THR A 60 -1.18 -23.51 12.50
CA THR A 60 -2.44 -23.09 13.13
C THR A 60 -3.10 -21.98 12.30
N PRO A 61 -4.38 -22.13 11.89
CA PRO A 61 -5.07 -21.16 11.04
C PRO A 61 -5.09 -19.73 11.61
N GLN A 62 -5.21 -19.60 12.94
CA GLN A 62 -5.22 -18.28 13.59
C GLN A 62 -3.90 -17.54 13.40
N HIS A 63 -2.75 -18.19 13.64
CA HIS A 63 -1.46 -17.56 13.41
C HIS A 63 -1.22 -17.24 11.93
N GLN A 64 -1.68 -18.09 11.01
CA GLN A 64 -1.58 -17.79 9.57
C GLN A 64 -2.42 -16.58 9.16
N TYR A 65 -3.64 -16.47 9.68
CA TYR A 65 -4.48 -15.29 9.51
C TYR A 65 -3.82 -14.01 10.06
N GLU A 66 -3.27 -14.07 11.28
CA GLU A 66 -2.56 -12.96 11.90
C GLU A 66 -1.32 -12.54 11.09
N ARG A 67 -0.59 -13.51 10.50
CA ARG A 67 0.55 -13.25 9.61
C ARG A 67 0.13 -12.50 8.34
N VAL A 68 -0.97 -12.88 7.70
CA VAL A 68 -1.49 -12.16 6.52
C VAL A 68 -1.84 -10.73 6.88
N MET A 69 -2.54 -10.54 7.99
CA MET A 69 -2.94 -9.23 8.48
C MET A 69 -1.73 -8.35 8.84
N ALA A 70 -0.72 -8.93 9.50
CA ALA A 70 0.52 -8.26 9.85
C ALA A 70 1.31 -7.86 8.60
N PHE A 71 1.40 -8.74 7.60
CA PHE A 71 2.05 -8.43 6.33
C PHE A 71 1.37 -7.26 5.62
N GLY A 72 0.03 -7.25 5.56
CA GLY A 72 -0.73 -6.13 4.99
C GLY A 72 -0.42 -4.81 5.69
N ARG A 73 -0.41 -4.80 7.04
CA ARG A 73 -0.07 -3.59 7.83
C ARG A 73 1.36 -3.12 7.59
N HIS A 74 2.31 -4.06 7.54
CA HIS A 74 3.71 -3.74 7.23
C HIS A 74 3.83 -3.08 5.85
N LYS A 75 3.20 -3.65 4.82
CA LYS A 75 3.20 -3.06 3.47
C LYS A 75 2.54 -1.70 3.42
N MET A 76 1.45 -1.47 4.17
CA MET A 76 0.87 -0.13 4.30
C MET A 76 1.88 0.86 4.88
N GLN A 77 2.59 0.50 5.95
CA GLN A 77 3.60 1.37 6.56
C GLN A 77 4.76 1.67 5.61
N GLU A 78 5.27 0.65 4.91
CA GLU A 78 6.34 0.79 3.92
C GLU A 78 5.96 1.77 2.80
N ILE A 79 4.76 1.60 2.22
CA ILE A 79 4.23 2.49 1.18
C ILE A 79 4.05 3.90 1.73
N HIS A 80 3.50 4.06 2.94
CA HIS A 80 3.27 5.37 3.54
C HIS A 80 4.58 6.14 3.75
N ILE A 81 5.62 5.47 4.27
CA ILE A 81 6.94 6.07 4.45
C ILE A 81 7.53 6.48 3.10
N ARG A 82 7.43 5.61 2.09
CA ARG A 82 7.92 5.90 0.73
C ARG A 82 7.22 7.11 0.13
N THR A 83 5.88 7.18 0.17
CA THR A 83 5.12 8.32 -0.34
C THR A 83 5.46 9.61 0.42
N LYS A 84 5.66 9.55 1.73
CA LYS A 84 6.07 10.72 2.52
C LYS A 84 7.43 11.25 2.08
N ARG A 85 8.41 10.34 1.91
CA ARG A 85 9.75 10.69 1.43
C ARG A 85 9.72 11.28 0.01
N GLU A 86 8.98 10.67 -0.91
CA GLU A 86 8.82 11.18 -2.28
C GLU A 86 8.21 12.60 -2.27
N ARG A 87 7.25 12.87 -1.37
CA ARG A 87 6.68 14.21 -1.18
C ARG A 87 7.70 15.21 -0.64
N GLU A 88 8.49 14.82 0.36
CA GLU A 88 9.54 15.67 0.93
C GLU A 88 10.62 16.01 -0.12
N GLU A 89 11.04 15.02 -0.92
CA GLU A 89 12.00 15.21 -2.02
C GLU A 89 11.44 16.14 -3.11
N LEU A 90 10.15 16.05 -3.44
CA LEU A 90 9.49 16.95 -4.40
C LEU A 90 9.42 18.38 -3.86
N MET A 91 9.10 18.58 -2.58
CA MET A 91 9.06 19.91 -1.97
C MET A 91 10.46 20.55 -1.87
N GLN A 92 11.50 19.76 -1.58
CA GLN A 92 12.88 20.26 -1.61
C GLN A 92 13.34 20.66 -3.03
N LYS A 93 12.91 19.91 -4.06
CA LYS A 93 13.17 20.27 -5.46
C LYS A 93 12.36 21.50 -5.92
N SER A 94 11.13 21.69 -5.43
CA SER A 94 10.33 22.87 -5.79
C SER A 94 10.83 24.17 -5.17
N ASN A 95 11.49 24.10 -4.00
CA ASN A 95 12.13 25.27 -3.37
C ASN A 95 13.32 25.83 -4.17
N ALA A 96 13.72 25.20 -5.28
CA ALA A 96 14.78 25.69 -6.17
C ALA A 96 14.29 26.55 -7.34
N ALA A 97 12.98 26.78 -7.47
CA ALA A 97 12.42 27.62 -8.55
C ALA A 97 11.64 28.80 -7.97
N ALA A 98 12.37 29.79 -7.44
CA ALA A 98 11.84 31.14 -7.42
C ALA A 98 11.51 31.51 -8.87
N ALA A 99 10.23 31.72 -9.19
CA ALA A 99 9.83 32.18 -10.51
C ALA A 99 10.32 33.63 -10.66
N VAL A 100 11.50 33.80 -11.24
CA VAL A 100 12.05 35.13 -11.54
C VAL A 100 11.50 35.56 -12.89
N THR A 101 10.74 36.65 -12.91
CA THR A 101 10.33 37.27 -14.17
C THR A 101 11.56 37.73 -14.96
N PRO A 102 11.49 37.88 -16.30
CA PRO A 102 12.58 38.45 -17.08
C PRO A 102 13.02 39.86 -16.65
N SER A 103 12.16 40.57 -15.92
CA SER A 103 12.42 41.87 -15.25
C SER A 103 13.12 41.77 -13.90
N GLY A 104 13.47 40.57 -13.43
CA GLY A 104 14.20 40.35 -12.17
C GLY A 104 13.33 40.34 -10.90
N HIS A 105 12.01 40.37 -11.03
CA HIS A 105 11.10 40.28 -9.88
C HIS A 105 10.97 38.82 -9.42
N VAL A 106 11.12 38.61 -8.11
CA VAL A 106 11.02 37.32 -7.42
C VAL A 106 9.67 37.27 -6.72
N PHE A 107 8.77 36.38 -7.13
CA PHE A 107 7.50 36.18 -6.42
C PHE A 107 7.75 35.52 -5.06
N GLY A 108 7.30 36.16 -3.98
CA GLY A 108 7.23 35.57 -2.65
C GLY A 108 5.89 34.88 -2.39
N ASP A 109 5.80 34.08 -1.33
CA ASP A 109 4.56 33.41 -0.91
C ASP A 109 3.41 34.41 -0.62
N ASP A 110 3.73 35.67 -0.31
CA ASP A 110 2.76 36.74 -0.06
C ASP A 110 2.12 37.33 -1.34
N ASP A 111 2.71 37.10 -2.52
CA ASP A 111 2.24 37.67 -3.79
C ASP A 111 1.19 36.79 -4.50
N LEU A 112 0.91 35.59 -3.98
CA LEU A 112 0.03 34.60 -4.61
C LEU A 112 -1.47 34.77 -4.30
N ILE A 113 -1.88 35.79 -3.54
CA ILE A 113 -3.30 36.02 -3.15
C ILE A 113 -4.05 36.96 -4.14
N ALA A 114 -3.45 37.35 -5.26
CA ALA A 114 -4.10 38.21 -6.24
C ALA A 114 -4.18 37.58 -7.64
N LEU A 115 -4.88 36.44 -7.78
CA LEU A 115 -5.39 35.94 -9.07
C LEU A 115 -6.71 35.16 -8.89
#